data_AF-A0A1X7V9I3-F1
#
_entry.id   AF-A0A1X7V9I3-F1
#
_cell.length_a   1.000
_cell.length_b   1.000
_cell.length_c   1.000
_cell.angle_alpha   90.00
_cell.angle_beta   90.00
_cell.angle_gamma   90.00
#
_symmetry.space_group_name_H-M   'P 1'
#
loop_
_entity.id
_entity.type
_entity.pdbx_description
1 polymer ?
#
loop_
_entity_poly.entity_id
_entity_poly.type
_entity_poly.pdbx_seq_one_letter_code
_entity_poly.pdbx_strand_id
1 'polypeptide(L)'
;MSQQALDEFWEMATSEMLSVLRHHCLHCQDNYLLLKIKQSIVWFCHTVMGHGFNNDKLYEVALEIREHYDELLMKTNADAFKNLLVTDDYTPVIVETDQHFQGIMEMFNYKDLQIHHEPLPKKLPFSSMVIQIYEQVSGCI
;
A
#
# COMPACT_ATOMS: atom_id res chain seq x y z
N MET A 1 -15.70 41.88 0.29
CA MET A 1 -14.55 41.49 -0.57
C MET A 1 -15.10 41.21 -1.95
N SER A 2 -14.41 41.62 -3.02
CA SER A 2 -14.78 41.22 -4.38
C SER A 2 -14.39 39.76 -4.61
N GLN A 3 -15.13 39.05 -5.47
CA GLN A 3 -14.81 37.67 -5.85
C GLN A 3 -13.37 37.54 -6.36
N GLN A 4 -12.93 38.52 -7.15
CA GLN A 4 -11.58 38.57 -7.70
C GLN A 4 -10.47 38.61 -6.64
N ALA A 5 -10.65 39.38 -5.55
CA ALA A 5 -9.67 39.44 -4.46
C ALA A 5 -9.60 38.11 -3.68
N LEU A 6 -10.72 37.38 -3.62
CA LEU A 6 -10.77 36.06 -2.99
C LEU A 6 -10.08 35.00 -3.85
N ASP A 7 -10.29 35.06 -5.18
CA ASP A 7 -9.65 34.14 -6.13
C ASP A 7 -8.12 34.35 -6.17
N GLU A 8 -7.65 35.60 -6.18
CA GLU A 8 -6.21 35.93 -6.11
C GLU A 8 -5.56 35.41 -4.82
N PHE A 9 -6.24 35.59 -3.68
CA PHE A 9 -5.78 35.04 -2.40
C PHE A 9 -5.70 33.51 -2.43
N TRP A 10 -6.73 32.87 -3.01
CA TRP A 10 -6.76 31.41 -3.15
C TRP A 10 -5.63 30.89 -4.04
N GLU A 11 -5.34 31.54 -5.16
CA GLU A 11 -4.23 31.17 -6.03
C GLU A 11 -2.88 31.27 -5.32
N MET A 12 -2.64 32.35 -4.57
CA MET A 12 -1.41 32.51 -3.78
C MET A 12 -1.29 31.42 -2.72
N ALA A 13 -2.35 31.19 -1.94
CA ALA A 13 -2.36 30.16 -0.90
C ALA A 13 -2.11 28.76 -1.50
N THR A 14 -2.76 28.45 -2.62
CA THR A 14 -2.58 27.20 -3.33
C THR A 14 -1.15 27.04 -3.83
N SER A 15 -0.56 28.09 -4.41
CA SER A 15 0.83 28.05 -4.87
C SER A 15 1.82 27.70 -3.75
N GLU A 16 1.67 28.33 -2.58
CA GLU A 16 2.50 28.04 -1.41
C GLU A 16 2.30 26.60 -0.91
N MET A 17 1.05 26.14 -0.82
CA MET A 17 0.75 24.75 -0.44
C MET A 17 1.40 23.75 -1.39
N LEU A 18 1.31 23.96 -2.71
CA LEU A 18 1.90 23.07 -3.72
C LEU A 18 3.43 23.02 -3.59
N SER A 19 4.07 24.16 -3.36
CA SER A 19 5.52 24.25 -3.16
C SER A 19 5.97 23.40 -1.97
N VAL A 20 5.31 23.56 -0.82
CA VAL A 20 5.59 22.81 0.41
C VAL A 20 5.33 21.32 0.20
N LEU A 21 4.18 20.96 -0.37
CA LEU A 21 3.81 19.56 -0.60
C LEU A 21 4.81 18.85 -1.51
N ARG A 22 5.16 19.44 -2.66
CA ARG A 22 6.12 18.84 -3.58
C ARG A 22 7.49 18.67 -2.94
N HIS A 23 7.98 19.69 -2.24
CA HIS A 23 9.29 19.63 -1.61
C HIS A 23 9.39 18.51 -0.56
N HIS A 24 8.38 18.38 0.31
CA HIS A 24 8.41 17.39 1.39
C HIS A 24 8.02 15.99 0.94
N CYS A 25 7.08 15.84 -0.01
CA CYS A 25 6.62 14.53 -0.45
C CYS A 25 7.65 13.82 -1.33
N LEU A 26 8.39 14.56 -2.17
CA LEU A 26 9.37 13.98 -3.10
C LEU A 26 10.51 13.23 -2.40
N HIS A 27 10.82 13.59 -1.15
CA HIS A 27 11.84 12.93 -0.33
C HIS A 27 11.27 12.02 0.76
N CYS A 28 9.95 11.91 0.87
CA CYS A 28 9.35 11.03 1.86
C CYS A 28 9.59 9.57 1.46
N GLN A 29 10.01 8.74 2.41
CA GLN A 29 10.18 7.28 2.22
C GLN A 29 9.21 6.47 3.08
N ASP A 30 8.29 7.16 3.76
CA ASP A 30 7.28 6.53 4.62
C ASP A 30 5.96 6.40 3.85
N ASN A 31 5.64 5.16 3.47
CA ASN A 31 4.41 4.80 2.76
C ASN A 31 3.16 5.23 3.54
N TYR A 32 3.14 5.07 4.85
CA TYR A 32 1.99 5.39 5.68
C TYR A 32 1.77 6.91 5.78
N LEU A 33 2.85 7.67 5.91
CA LEU A 33 2.79 9.13 5.92
C LEU A 33 2.30 9.69 4.57
N LEU A 34 2.83 9.20 3.44
CA LEU A 34 2.39 9.61 2.10
C LEU A 34 0.91 9.31 1.87
N LEU A 35 0.45 8.13 2.30
CA LEU A 35 -0.96 7.77 2.20
C LEU A 35 -1.86 8.73 2.99
N LYS A 36 -1.46 9.09 4.22
CA LYS A 36 -2.18 10.09 5.05
C LYS A 36 -2.20 11.48 4.42
N ILE A 37 -1.07 11.93 3.87
CA ILE A 37 -0.97 13.23 3.20
C ILE A 37 -1.91 13.24 2.00
N LYS A 38 -1.86 12.21 1.14
CA LYS A 38 -2.77 12.06 -0.01
C LYS A 38 -4.23 12.13 0.41
N GLN A 39 -4.62 11.36 1.43
CA GLN A 39 -6.00 11.37 1.94
C GLN A 39 -6.42 12.76 2.42
N SER A 40 -5.54 13.45 3.15
CA SER A 40 -5.80 14.80 3.65
C SER A 40 -6.00 15.81 2.52
N ILE A 41 -5.18 15.75 1.46
CA ILE A 41 -5.32 16.60 0.27
C ILE A 41 -6.65 16.31 -0.44
N VAL A 42 -7.00 15.03 -0.64
CA VAL A 42 -8.25 14.63 -1.30
C VAL A 42 -9.47 15.16 -0.52
N TRP A 43 -9.48 15.03 0.80
CA TRP A 43 -10.57 15.50 1.65
C TRP A 43 -10.66 17.03 1.65
N PHE A 44 -9.52 17.71 1.68
CA PHE A 44 -9.44 19.15 1.56
C PHE A 44 -10.00 19.63 0.21
N CYS A 45 -9.57 19.04 -0.91
CA CYS A 45 -10.08 19.34 -2.25
C CYS A 45 -11.60 19.13 -2.34
N HIS A 46 -12.12 18.03 -1.78
CA HIS A 46 -13.56 17.76 -1.76
C HIS A 46 -14.33 18.84 -0.97
N THR A 47 -13.78 19.26 0.17
CA THR A 47 -14.39 20.31 1.00
C THR A 47 -14.42 21.65 0.28
N VAL A 48 -13.29 22.04 -0.31
CA VAL A 48 -13.11 23.33 -0.99
C VAL A 48 -13.91 23.40 -2.30
N MET A 49 -14.07 22.28 -3.01
CA MET A 49 -14.93 22.20 -4.21
C MET A 49 -16.39 22.55 -3.88
N GLY A 50 -16.89 22.19 -2.70
CA GLY A 50 -18.22 22.58 -2.22
C GLY A 50 -18.39 24.09 -2.03
N HIS A 51 -17.28 24.85 -1.96
CA HIS A 51 -17.26 26.31 -1.86
C HIS A 51 -16.99 27.02 -3.20
N GLY A 52 -16.82 26.28 -4.30
CA GLY A 52 -16.69 26.83 -5.65
C GLY A 52 -15.28 27.26 -6.08
N PHE A 53 -14.24 26.89 -5.33
CA PHE A 53 -12.85 27.18 -5.71
C PHE A 53 -12.29 26.11 -6.67
N ASN A 54 -11.37 26.53 -7.55
CA ASN A 54 -10.63 25.62 -8.42
C ASN A 54 -9.54 24.86 -7.61
N ASN A 55 -9.53 23.53 -7.73
CA ASN A 55 -8.60 22.63 -7.04
C ASN A 55 -7.74 21.78 -7.98
N ASP A 56 -7.73 22.07 -9.29
CA ASP A 56 -7.10 21.22 -10.31
C ASP A 56 -5.61 20.99 -9.99
N LYS A 57 -4.89 22.05 -9.59
CA LYS A 57 -3.47 21.98 -9.23
C LYS A 57 -3.20 21.12 -7.98
N LEU A 58 -4.12 21.14 -7.00
CA LEU A 58 -4.01 20.29 -5.80
C LEU A 58 -4.29 18.82 -6.14
N TYR A 59 -5.20 18.55 -7.08
CA TYR A 59 -5.43 17.21 -7.60
C TYR A 59 -4.22 16.68 -8.35
N GLU A 60 -3.55 17.50 -9.17
CA GLU A 60 -2.29 17.12 -9.83
C GLU A 60 -1.23 16.69 -8.81
N VAL A 61 -1.03 17.46 -7.74
CA VAL A 61 -0.08 17.07 -6.68
C VAL A 61 -0.53 15.81 -5.93
N ALA A 62 -1.83 15.60 -5.73
CA ALA A 62 -2.32 14.34 -5.17
C ALA A 62 -2.03 13.13 -6.07
N LEU A 63 -2.03 13.31 -7.39
CA LEU A 63 -1.61 12.29 -8.36
C LEU A 63 -0.10 12.06 -8.31
N GLU A 64 0.71 13.12 -8.26
CA GLU A 64 2.17 13.00 -8.09
C GLU A 64 2.52 12.21 -6.80
N ILE A 65 1.83 12.50 -5.69
CA ILE A 65 2.02 11.79 -4.42
C ILE A 65 1.60 10.32 -4.54
N ARG A 66 0.55 10.03 -5.31
CA ARG A 66 0.12 8.65 -5.56
C ARG A 66 1.18 7.88 -6.34
N GLU A 67 1.73 8.46 -7.40
CA GLU A 67 2.79 7.82 -8.20
C GLU A 67 4.01 7.52 -7.32
N HIS A 68 4.45 8.48 -6.51
CA HIS A 68 5.55 8.27 -5.57
C HIS A 68 5.27 7.19 -4.52
N TYR A 69 4.03 7.12 -4.01
CA TYR A 69 3.61 6.04 -3.11
C TYR A 69 3.66 4.67 -3.81
N ASP A 70 3.17 4.57 -5.04
CA ASP A 70 3.15 3.33 -5.81
C ASP A 70 4.59 2.84 -6.08
N GLU A 71 5.53 3.75 -6.37
CA GLU A 71 6.95 3.45 -6.53
C GLU A 71 7.60 2.93 -5.24
N LEU A 72 7.35 3.59 -4.11
CA LEU A 72 7.88 3.17 -2.81
C LEU A 72 7.32 1.82 -2.39
N LEU A 73 6.01 1.61 -2.54
CA LEU A 73 5.37 0.32 -2.24
C LEU A 73 5.99 -0.79 -3.09
N MET A 74 6.15 -0.56 -4.40
CA MET A 74 6.77 -1.53 -5.30
C MET A 74 8.23 -1.84 -4.90
N LYS A 75 9.00 -0.82 -4.50
CA LYS A 75 10.38 -1.00 -4.04
C LYS A 75 10.44 -1.80 -2.74
N THR A 76 9.67 -1.43 -1.72
CA THR A 76 9.62 -2.12 -0.43
C THR A 76 9.22 -3.58 -0.61
N ASN A 77 8.21 -3.83 -1.44
CA ASN A 77 7.79 -5.19 -1.76
C ASN A 77 8.91 -5.95 -2.47
N ALA A 78 9.48 -5.40 -3.54
CA ALA A 78 10.55 -6.06 -4.28
C ALA A 78 11.74 -6.44 -3.38
N ASP A 79 12.11 -5.59 -2.42
CA ASP A 79 13.17 -5.87 -1.47
C ASP A 79 12.76 -6.96 -0.45
N ALA A 80 11.53 -6.92 0.06
CA ALA A 80 11.00 -7.99 0.91
C ALA A 80 10.98 -9.34 0.17
N PHE A 81 10.52 -9.37 -1.07
CA PHE A 81 10.52 -10.54 -1.95
C PHE A 81 11.92 -11.12 -2.16
N LYS A 82 12.91 -10.28 -2.47
CA LYS A 82 14.30 -10.72 -2.63
C LYS A 82 14.84 -11.32 -1.35
N ASN A 83 14.55 -10.71 -0.21
CA ASN A 83 14.98 -11.23 1.08
C ASN A 83 14.39 -12.62 1.33
N LEU A 84 13.09 -12.81 1.07
CA LEU A 84 12.44 -14.12 1.19
C LEU A 84 13.11 -15.18 0.31
N LEU A 85 13.41 -14.86 -0.96
CA LEU A 85 14.10 -15.78 -1.87
C LEU A 85 15.50 -16.18 -1.40
N VAL A 86 16.22 -15.28 -0.72
CA VAL A 86 17.58 -15.56 -0.22
C VAL A 86 17.55 -16.35 1.09
N THR A 87 16.55 -16.12 1.94
CA THR A 87 16.45 -16.77 3.26
C THR A 87 15.74 -18.11 3.24
N ASP A 88 14.90 -18.38 2.24
CA ASP A 88 14.14 -19.63 2.16
C ASP A 88 15.04 -20.82 1.85
N ASP A 89 14.74 -21.96 2.46
CA ASP A 89 15.46 -23.22 2.25
C ASP A 89 14.85 -24.08 1.15
N TYR A 90 13.78 -23.61 0.50
CA TYR A 90 13.04 -24.28 -0.56
C TYR A 90 12.52 -25.66 -0.16
N THR A 91 12.41 -25.93 1.14
CA THR A 91 11.90 -27.20 1.64
C THR A 91 10.38 -27.17 1.78
N PRO A 92 9.69 -28.30 1.48
CA PRO A 92 8.25 -28.38 1.68
C PRO A 92 7.86 -28.21 3.15
N VAL A 93 6.82 -27.41 3.43
CA VAL A 93 6.35 -27.19 4.80
C VAL A 93 5.80 -28.49 5.39
N ILE A 94 6.30 -28.85 6.58
CA ILE A 94 5.84 -30.02 7.34
C ILE A 94 4.90 -29.55 8.44
N VAL A 95 3.69 -30.09 8.45
CA VAL A 95 2.64 -29.73 9.40
C VAL A 95 2.39 -30.87 10.35
N GLU A 96 2.71 -30.65 11.63
CA GLU A 96 2.60 -31.66 12.69
C GLU A 96 1.29 -31.56 13.48
N THR A 97 0.58 -30.44 13.41
CA THR A 97 -0.65 -30.19 14.18
C THR A 97 -1.78 -29.64 13.30
N ASP A 98 -3.01 -30.02 13.61
CA ASP A 98 -4.19 -29.52 12.91
C ASP A 98 -4.36 -27.99 13.07
N GLN A 99 -3.96 -27.43 14.21
CA GLN A 99 -4.00 -25.97 14.43
C GLN A 99 -3.07 -25.23 13.46
N HIS A 100 -1.86 -25.74 13.24
CA HIS A 100 -0.94 -25.13 12.28
C HIS A 100 -1.47 -25.26 10.85
N PHE A 101 -2.05 -26.41 10.50
CA PHE A 101 -2.70 -26.60 9.20
C PHE A 101 -3.84 -25.62 8.96
N GLN A 102 -4.75 -25.47 9.92
CA GLN A 102 -5.87 -24.53 9.84
C GLN A 102 -5.40 -23.08 9.65
N GLY A 103 -4.40 -22.64 10.43
CA GLY A 103 -3.85 -21.29 10.28
C GLY A 103 -3.26 -21.03 8.89
N ILE A 104 -2.59 -22.02 8.29
CA ILE A 104 -2.10 -21.90 6.91
C ILE A 104 -3.28 -21.83 5.92
N MET A 105 -4.31 -22.66 6.08
CA MET A 105 -5.46 -22.65 5.15
C MET A 105 -6.32 -21.38 5.25
N GLU A 106 -6.43 -20.79 6.44
CA GLU A 106 -7.12 -19.51 6.64
C GLU A 106 -6.38 -18.35 5.98
N MET A 107 -5.05 -18.33 6.12
CA MET A 107 -4.20 -17.28 5.58
C MET A 107 -3.95 -17.45 4.08
N PHE A 108 -3.70 -18.69 3.65
CA PHE A 108 -3.41 -19.09 2.29
C PHE A 108 -4.53 -20.02 1.84
N ASN A 109 -5.54 -19.45 1.15
CA ASN A 109 -6.75 -20.14 0.69
C ASN A 109 -6.43 -21.22 -0.37
N TYR A 110 -5.83 -22.31 0.08
CA TYR A 110 -5.33 -23.40 -0.71
C TYR A 110 -6.46 -24.38 -1.02
N LYS A 111 -6.71 -24.61 -2.31
CA LYS A 111 -7.93 -25.29 -2.78
C LYS A 111 -7.81 -26.80 -2.90
N ASP A 112 -6.67 -27.40 -2.54
CA ASP A 112 -6.51 -28.85 -2.67
C ASP A 112 -7.16 -29.58 -1.48
N LEU A 113 -8.35 -30.11 -1.74
CA LEU A 113 -9.15 -30.87 -0.79
C LEU A 113 -8.48 -32.19 -0.37
N GLN A 114 -7.54 -32.73 -1.15
CA GLN A 114 -6.90 -34.02 -0.82
C GLN A 114 -6.02 -33.92 0.42
N ILE A 115 -5.31 -32.81 0.59
CA ILE A 115 -4.43 -32.59 1.76
C ILE A 115 -5.23 -32.56 3.07
N HIS A 116 -6.50 -32.15 3.03
CA HIS A 116 -7.35 -32.15 4.23
C HIS A 116 -7.55 -33.56 4.81
N HIS A 117 -7.50 -34.59 3.97
CA HIS A 117 -7.74 -35.99 4.36
C HIS A 117 -6.47 -36.78 4.71
N GLU A 118 -5.28 -36.23 4.47
CA GLU A 118 -4.02 -36.90 4.83
C GLU A 118 -3.83 -37.00 6.36
N PRO A 119 -3.11 -38.03 6.86
CA PRO A 119 -2.70 -38.10 8.26
C PRO A 119 -1.52 -37.17 8.56
N LEU A 120 -1.38 -36.75 9.82
CA LEU A 120 -0.21 -35.99 10.29
C LEU A 120 1.02 -36.92 10.47
N PRO A 121 2.25 -36.44 10.23
CA PRO A 121 2.59 -35.10 9.72
C PRO A 121 2.33 -34.98 8.21
N LYS A 122 1.67 -33.90 7.80
CA LYS A 122 1.36 -33.62 6.39
C LYS A 122 2.48 -32.82 5.76
N LYS A 123 2.72 -33.03 4.47
CA LYS A 123 3.74 -32.31 3.72
C LYS A 123 3.08 -31.46 2.63
N LEU A 124 3.14 -30.14 2.75
CA LEU A 124 2.59 -29.24 1.76
C LEU A 124 3.49 -29.19 0.52
N PRO A 125 2.95 -29.02 -0.70
CA PRO A 125 3.76 -29.06 -1.93
C PRO A 125 4.57 -27.77 -2.19
N PHE A 126 4.63 -26.86 -1.22
CA PHE A 126 5.30 -25.57 -1.31
C PHE A 126 6.09 -25.28 -0.03
N SER A 127 7.09 -24.41 -0.12
CA SER A 127 7.83 -23.92 1.06
C SER A 127 7.10 -22.76 1.74
N SER A 128 7.60 -22.39 2.92
CA SER A 128 7.06 -21.28 3.70
C SER A 128 7.08 -19.96 2.93
N MET A 129 8.03 -19.78 2.01
CA MET A 129 8.10 -18.59 1.13
C MET A 129 6.80 -18.35 0.36
N VAL A 130 6.10 -19.39 -0.14
CA VAL A 130 4.85 -19.19 -0.90
C VAL A 130 3.76 -18.58 -0.03
N ILE A 131 3.65 -19.00 1.23
CA ILE A 131 2.69 -18.47 2.19
C ILE A 131 3.05 -17.02 2.52
N GLN A 132 4.33 -16.74 2.81
CA GLN A 132 4.81 -15.41 3.17
C GLN A 132 4.67 -14.41 2.02
N ILE A 133 4.94 -14.82 0.79
CA ILE A 133 4.70 -14.02 -0.41
C ILE A 133 3.22 -13.65 -0.53
N TYR A 134 2.32 -14.62 -0.32
CA TYR A 134 0.89 -14.37 -0.40
C TYR A 134 0.44 -13.35 0.65
N GLU A 135 0.94 -13.45 1.88
CA GLU A 135 0.67 -12.48 2.95
C GLU A 135 1.17 -11.07 2.56
N GLN A 136 2.41 -10.95 2.07
CA GLN A 136 2.98 -9.68 1.66
C GLN A 136 2.17 -9.03 0.53
N VAL A 137 1.80 -9.79 -0.51
CA VAL A 137 0.99 -9.28 -1.63
C VAL A 137 -0.40 -8.88 -1.17
N SER A 138 -1.04 -9.70 -0.33
CA SER A 138 -2.39 -9.42 0.18
C SER A 138 -2.44 -8.13 1.01
N GLY A 139 -1.35 -7.76 1.70
CA GLY A 139 -1.24 -6.49 2.40
C GLY A 139 -1.01 -5.27 1.49
N CYS A 140 -0.70 -5.48 0.21
CA CYS A 140 -0.40 -4.41 -0.74
C CYS A 140 -1.56 -4.02 -1.66
N ILE A 141 -2.61 -4.83 -1.73
CA ILE A 141 -3.81 -4.64 -2.55
C ILE A 141 -4.90 -4.00 -1.69
#